data_AF-A0A448UAP4-F1
#
_entry.id   AF-A0A448UAP4-F1
#
_cell.length_a   1.000
_cell.length_b   1.000
_cell.length_c   1.000
_cell.angle_alpha   90.00
_cell.angle_beta   90.00
_cell.angle_gamma   90.00
#
_symmetry.space_group_name_H-M   'P 1'
#
loop_
_entity.id
_entity.type
_entity.pdbx_description
1 polymer ?
#
loop_
_entity_poly.entity_id
_entity_poly.type
_entity_poly.pdbx_seq_one_letter_code
_entity_poly.pdbx_strand_id
1 'polypeptide(L)'
;MSIKQWLGINGAESRDIDNKEFKSNNGMLKLTGQVSSETDRIEIHVYSPERDKNNKIFEQHSQVSPNNINKDGTFSAELNIPSSISGNVRAELKTFDKQGNVTTTEMTGYLDGNNQKIDIISDSGVIKDNENAWHSYSNNLEIKGQVEPGSKVVRISTGYEKPGHNMKNITQSIDEDGNFSYKLDNLPPGNHVINVASIDADGNLASELFHISVGRKPGGVIMIDEDENVWTAKGKEITGSLFDNLHPDSRAASPRITSFSVAGKHARVGESIDIDDVGTIKIENDRYTFTPLADFTGRVPDIVYHSTTQLAPGIRRSFPREPDYDDSVLSIRVNDTAGNPYEYRLETGNNARGENAELQGNMGKDVLIGDMRNGAELEINGEKIIYTVKATHDTLEGNNGNDILFGDNISTFGLDFKAEDGSDAFHALKSYVGEHLGSTNDHAVRYFIEENWSRLLDHSSNGGNDTLLGEAGNDILIGGAGDDYLFGGAGKDSYVFVTNSDSGHDTIVNFNFDQDKLVFTELLDKKRHFLEWDQEEHVLSFRGMKDGQTYHNSIKFEGIKSDVTLDDILKVQEVLG
;
A
#
# COMPACT_ATOMS: atom_id res chain seq x y z
N MET A 1 60.64 -15.32 -29.99
CA MET A 1 59.30 -15.07 -30.56
C MET A 1 59.26 -15.71 -31.94
N SER A 2 58.25 -16.54 -32.22
CA SER A 2 58.12 -17.22 -33.52
C SER A 2 57.74 -16.20 -34.59
N ILE A 3 58.52 -16.11 -35.68
CA ILE A 3 58.17 -15.28 -36.85
C ILE A 3 57.00 -15.90 -37.64
N LYS A 4 56.68 -17.18 -37.36
CA LYS A 4 55.71 -17.98 -38.10
C LYS A 4 54.35 -18.10 -37.40
N GLN A 5 54.21 -17.60 -36.17
CA GLN A 5 52.95 -17.60 -35.46
C GLN A 5 52.80 -16.35 -34.59
N TRP A 6 51.75 -15.57 -34.82
CA TRP A 6 51.43 -14.36 -34.07
C TRP A 6 49.93 -14.05 -34.12
N LEU A 7 49.45 -13.32 -33.12
CA LEU A 7 48.07 -12.84 -32.99
C LEU A 7 48.07 -11.32 -32.91
N GLY A 8 47.15 -10.68 -33.64
CA GLY A 8 46.89 -9.26 -33.56
C GLY A 8 45.43 -8.98 -33.21
N ILE A 9 45.20 -8.01 -32.33
CA ILE A 9 43.89 -7.62 -31.81
C ILE A 9 43.77 -6.10 -31.89
N ASN A 10 42.77 -5.61 -32.64
CA ASN A 10 42.51 -4.17 -32.82
C ASN A 10 43.75 -3.34 -33.20
N GLY A 11 44.68 -3.93 -33.97
CA GLY A 11 45.91 -3.28 -34.44
C GLY A 11 47.13 -3.43 -33.53
N ALA A 12 46.98 -3.97 -32.32
CA ALA A 12 48.10 -4.41 -31.49
C ALA A 12 48.53 -5.83 -31.87
N GLU A 13 49.80 -6.19 -31.71
CA GLU A 13 50.34 -7.48 -32.18
C GLU A 13 51.23 -8.15 -31.12
N SER A 14 51.05 -9.46 -30.92
CA SER A 14 51.78 -10.26 -29.93
C SER A 14 53.31 -10.30 -30.12
N ARG A 15 53.79 -9.94 -31.32
CA ARG A 15 55.21 -9.92 -31.70
C ARG A 15 55.87 -8.54 -31.51
N ASP A 16 55.09 -7.47 -31.43
CA ASP A 16 55.59 -6.12 -31.25
C ASP A 16 55.85 -5.88 -29.77
N ILE A 17 57.12 -5.68 -29.36
CA ILE A 17 57.48 -5.56 -27.95
C ILE A 17 56.97 -4.28 -27.31
N ASP A 18 56.71 -3.24 -28.12
CA ASP A 18 56.23 -1.94 -27.67
C ASP A 18 54.69 -1.84 -27.71
N ASN A 19 54.01 -2.84 -28.30
CA ASN A 19 52.56 -2.85 -28.54
C ASN A 19 51.91 -4.22 -28.27
N LYS A 20 52.29 -4.88 -27.16
CA LYS A 20 51.79 -6.21 -26.77
C LYS A 20 50.42 -6.21 -26.09
N GLU A 21 49.97 -5.05 -25.61
CA GLU A 21 48.68 -4.90 -24.94
C GLU A 21 47.70 -4.18 -25.84
N PHE A 22 46.59 -4.83 -26.19
CA PHE A 22 45.51 -4.16 -26.92
C PHE A 22 44.62 -3.37 -25.97
N LYS A 23 44.07 -2.25 -26.44
CA LYS A 23 42.98 -1.54 -25.76
C LYS A 23 41.76 -1.53 -26.66
N SER A 24 40.59 -1.81 -26.09
CA SER A 24 39.33 -1.71 -26.81
C SER A 24 38.28 -1.03 -25.95
N ASN A 25 37.59 -0.05 -26.53
CA ASN A 25 36.48 0.66 -25.91
C ASN A 25 35.13 0.12 -26.44
N ASN A 26 35.16 -0.97 -27.21
CA ASN A 26 33.98 -1.64 -27.72
C ASN A 26 34.12 -3.17 -27.61
N GLY A 27 32.98 -3.85 -27.57
CA GLY A 27 32.91 -5.31 -27.45
C GLY A 27 33.43 -6.07 -28.67
N MET A 28 33.53 -5.44 -29.85
CA MET A 28 33.93 -6.13 -31.07
C MET A 28 35.46 -6.14 -31.25
N LEU A 29 36.07 -7.31 -31.08
CA LEU A 29 37.49 -7.52 -31.32
C LEU A 29 37.75 -7.96 -32.76
N LYS A 30 38.57 -7.19 -33.47
CA LYS A 30 39.11 -7.57 -34.78
C LYS A 30 40.39 -8.36 -34.58
N LEU A 31 40.32 -9.64 -34.92
CA LEU A 31 41.39 -10.61 -34.73
C LEU A 31 42.07 -10.88 -36.06
N THR A 32 43.39 -10.75 -36.09
CA THR A 32 44.22 -11.07 -37.25
C THR A 32 45.41 -11.89 -36.80
N GLY A 33 46.04 -12.61 -37.71
CA GLY A 33 47.25 -13.34 -37.35
C GLY A 33 47.81 -14.17 -38.48
N GLN A 34 48.87 -14.89 -38.14
CA GLN A 34 49.50 -15.85 -39.03
C GLN A 34 49.85 -17.11 -38.24
N VAL A 35 49.73 -18.27 -38.88
CA VAL A 35 50.06 -19.58 -38.31
C VAL A 35 50.93 -20.38 -39.28
N SER A 36 51.51 -21.49 -38.80
CA SER A 36 52.33 -22.39 -39.62
C SER A 36 51.52 -23.04 -40.75
N SER A 37 52.16 -23.36 -41.87
CA SER A 37 51.55 -24.10 -43.00
C SER A 37 51.07 -25.52 -42.62
N GLU A 38 51.59 -26.07 -41.53
CA GLU A 38 51.21 -27.40 -41.02
C GLU A 38 49.98 -27.38 -40.10
N THR A 39 49.38 -26.20 -39.88
CA THR A 39 48.22 -26.03 -39.01
C THR A 39 46.98 -26.58 -39.70
N ASP A 40 46.30 -27.52 -39.06
CA ASP A 40 45.04 -28.12 -39.52
C ASP A 40 43.83 -27.30 -39.06
N ARG A 41 43.89 -26.78 -37.82
CA ARG A 41 42.80 -26.00 -37.21
C ARG A 41 43.34 -24.93 -36.26
N ILE A 42 42.58 -23.83 -36.15
CA ILE A 42 42.82 -22.76 -35.18
C ILE A 42 41.59 -22.50 -34.31
N GLU A 43 41.86 -22.17 -33.04
CA GLU A 43 40.86 -21.74 -32.07
C GLU A 43 41.41 -20.50 -31.35
N ILE A 44 40.63 -19.43 -31.28
CA ILE A 44 40.99 -18.24 -30.52
C ILE A 44 40.05 -18.16 -29.33
N HIS A 45 40.63 -18.15 -28.14
CA HIS A 45 39.93 -18.09 -26.86
C HIS A 45 40.20 -16.73 -26.23
N VAL A 46 39.16 -16.03 -25.81
CA VAL A 46 39.27 -14.79 -25.04
C VAL A 46 38.68 -15.04 -23.66
N TYR A 47 39.49 -14.80 -22.64
CA TYR A 47 39.16 -14.95 -21.23
C TYR A 47 39.07 -13.55 -20.62
N SER A 48 37.89 -13.23 -20.11
CA SER A 48 37.56 -11.93 -19.58
C SER A 48 37.09 -12.06 -18.13
N PRO A 49 37.49 -11.16 -17.21
CA PRO A 49 37.00 -11.18 -15.84
C PRO A 49 35.53 -10.73 -15.82
N GLU A 50 34.70 -11.55 -15.22
CA GLU A 50 33.30 -11.25 -14.92
C GLU A 50 33.09 -11.43 -13.41
N ARG A 51 32.17 -10.66 -12.82
CA ARG A 51 31.83 -10.81 -11.40
C ARG A 51 30.54 -11.58 -11.30
N ASP A 52 30.53 -12.62 -10.46
CA ASP A 52 29.29 -13.27 -10.10
C ASP A 52 28.48 -12.37 -9.15
N LYS A 53 27.25 -12.78 -8.88
CA LYS A 53 26.29 -12.14 -7.96
C LYS A 53 26.83 -11.89 -6.54
N ASN A 54 27.91 -12.56 -6.13
CA ASN A 54 28.57 -12.41 -4.83
C ASN A 54 29.86 -11.57 -4.93
N ASN A 55 30.04 -10.84 -6.04
CA ASN A 55 31.21 -10.03 -6.32
C ASN A 55 32.52 -10.86 -6.46
N LYS A 56 32.41 -12.17 -6.67
CA LYS A 56 33.54 -13.07 -6.88
C LYS A 56 33.87 -13.10 -8.37
N ILE A 57 35.14 -12.90 -8.69
CA ILE A 57 35.62 -12.84 -10.07
C ILE A 57 35.70 -14.26 -10.63
N PHE A 58 35.09 -14.49 -11.79
CA PHE A 58 35.26 -15.68 -12.62
C PHE A 58 35.64 -15.27 -14.05
N GLU A 59 36.14 -16.22 -14.85
CA GLU A 59 36.53 -15.95 -16.24
C GLU A 59 35.41 -16.34 -17.20
N GLN A 60 34.86 -15.37 -17.93
CA GLN A 60 34.01 -15.63 -19.07
C GLN A 60 34.87 -16.06 -20.26
N HIS A 61 34.43 -17.11 -20.96
CA HIS A 61 35.15 -17.68 -22.09
C HIS A 61 34.39 -17.45 -23.40
N SER A 62 34.97 -16.66 -24.29
CA SER A 62 34.49 -16.46 -25.66
C SER A 62 35.44 -17.15 -26.64
N GLN A 63 34.91 -17.76 -27.69
CA GLN A 63 35.74 -18.46 -28.68
C GLN A 63 35.31 -18.17 -30.12
N VAL A 64 36.29 -18.14 -31.01
CA VAL A 64 36.05 -18.16 -32.46
C VAL A 64 37.05 -19.09 -33.13
N SER A 65 36.55 -19.88 -34.07
CA SER A 65 37.36 -20.66 -35.01
C SER A 65 37.21 -20.04 -36.39
N PRO A 66 38.17 -19.23 -36.86
CA PRO A 66 38.14 -18.69 -38.21
C PRO A 66 37.97 -19.81 -39.25
N ASN A 67 36.93 -19.71 -40.07
CA ASN A 67 36.59 -20.77 -41.04
C ASN A 67 37.56 -20.85 -42.23
N ASN A 68 38.37 -19.81 -42.46
CA ASN A 68 39.29 -19.72 -43.58
C ASN A 68 40.70 -19.30 -43.11
N ILE A 69 41.64 -20.23 -43.21
CA ILE A 69 43.09 -19.93 -43.14
C ILE A 69 43.59 -19.83 -44.58
N ASN A 70 44.17 -18.69 -44.94
CA ASN A 70 44.75 -18.49 -46.26
C ASN A 70 45.94 -19.44 -46.48
N LYS A 71 46.30 -19.70 -47.74
CA LYS A 71 47.42 -20.59 -48.09
C LYS A 71 48.77 -20.17 -47.50
N ASP A 72 48.93 -18.89 -47.18
CA ASP A 72 50.12 -18.31 -46.55
C ASP A 72 50.08 -18.36 -45.01
N GLY A 73 49.05 -18.98 -44.43
CA GLY A 73 48.83 -19.12 -43.01
C GLY A 73 48.14 -17.93 -42.35
N THR A 74 47.75 -16.90 -43.10
CA THR A 74 47.07 -15.73 -42.53
C THR A 74 45.59 -15.99 -42.27
N PHE A 75 45.03 -15.33 -41.25
CA PHE A 75 43.61 -15.41 -40.92
C PHE A 75 43.06 -14.06 -40.45
N SER A 76 41.75 -13.91 -40.53
CA SER A 76 40.99 -12.81 -39.93
C SER A 76 39.68 -13.33 -39.34
N ALA A 77 39.31 -12.82 -38.18
CA ALA A 77 38.01 -13.07 -37.57
C ALA A 77 37.55 -11.86 -36.75
N GLU A 78 36.27 -11.85 -36.44
CA GLU A 78 35.68 -10.91 -35.50
C GLU A 78 35.09 -11.72 -34.35
N LEU A 79 35.32 -11.24 -33.13
CA LEU A 79 34.78 -11.83 -31.92
C LEU A 79 34.07 -10.74 -31.12
N ASN A 80 32.78 -10.91 -30.90
CA ASN A 80 32.01 -9.99 -30.08
C ASN A 80 32.08 -10.43 -28.61
N ILE A 81 32.66 -9.57 -27.79
CA ILE A 81 32.70 -9.66 -26.34
C ILE A 81 31.55 -8.78 -25.80
N PRO A 82 30.78 -9.25 -24.81
CA PRO A 82 29.76 -8.42 -24.16
C PRO A 82 30.31 -7.07 -23.69
N SER A 83 29.59 -5.97 -23.97
CA SER A 83 29.98 -4.59 -23.58
C SER A 83 29.93 -4.33 -22.07
N SER A 84 29.42 -5.27 -21.28
CA SER A 84 29.41 -5.24 -19.82
C SER A 84 30.74 -5.65 -19.17
N ILE A 85 31.73 -6.11 -19.96
CA ILE A 85 33.03 -6.52 -19.44
C ILE A 85 33.99 -5.32 -19.43
N SER A 86 34.45 -4.95 -18.23
CA SER A 86 35.52 -3.98 -18.02
C SER A 86 36.69 -4.64 -17.27
N GLY A 87 37.91 -4.44 -17.76
CA GLY A 87 39.13 -4.91 -17.12
C GLY A 87 40.15 -5.62 -18.03
N ASN A 88 41.15 -6.23 -17.40
CA ASN A 88 42.22 -6.94 -18.08
C ASN A 88 41.72 -8.25 -18.71
N VAL A 89 41.95 -8.42 -20.00
CA VAL A 89 41.55 -9.59 -20.78
C VAL A 89 42.77 -10.32 -21.30
N ARG A 90 42.65 -11.65 -21.42
CA ARG A 90 43.67 -12.52 -22.02
C ARG A 90 43.10 -13.23 -23.24
N ALA A 91 43.81 -13.14 -24.35
CA ALA A 91 43.50 -13.88 -25.56
C ALA A 91 44.55 -14.98 -25.80
N GLU A 92 44.10 -16.18 -26.14
CA GLU A 92 44.92 -17.34 -26.49
C GLU A 92 44.59 -17.77 -27.93
N LEU A 93 45.55 -17.72 -28.84
CA LEU A 93 45.49 -18.38 -30.14
C LEU A 93 46.06 -19.80 -30.00
N LYS A 94 45.20 -20.82 -30.13
CA LYS A 94 45.55 -22.23 -30.16
C LYS A 94 45.57 -22.74 -31.59
N THR A 95 46.65 -23.42 -31.95
CA THR A 95 46.86 -24.02 -33.28
C THR A 95 47.06 -25.52 -33.11
N PHE A 96 46.41 -26.31 -33.96
CA PHE A 96 46.46 -27.76 -33.94
C PHE A 96 47.11 -28.25 -35.24
N ASP A 97 48.16 -29.06 -35.15
CA ASP A 97 48.71 -29.75 -36.32
C ASP A 97 47.93 -31.03 -36.66
N LYS A 98 48.25 -31.66 -37.80
CA LYS A 98 47.59 -32.89 -38.26
C LYS A 98 47.80 -34.11 -37.34
N GLN A 99 48.76 -34.04 -36.40
CA GLN A 99 49.02 -35.06 -35.40
C GLN A 99 48.30 -34.76 -34.07
N GLY A 100 47.64 -33.61 -33.96
CA GLY A 100 46.92 -33.17 -32.76
C GLY A 100 47.78 -32.42 -31.75
N ASN A 101 49.02 -32.04 -32.07
CA ASN A 101 49.83 -31.24 -31.17
C ASN A 101 49.31 -29.80 -31.13
N VAL A 102 49.30 -29.20 -29.94
CA VAL A 102 48.77 -27.85 -29.70
C VAL A 102 49.91 -26.86 -29.46
N THR A 103 49.91 -25.74 -30.18
CA THR A 103 50.76 -24.58 -29.89
C THR A 103 49.90 -23.36 -29.54
N THR A 104 50.20 -22.71 -28.42
CA THR A 104 49.46 -21.55 -27.90
C THR A 104 50.28 -20.27 -28.01
N THR A 105 49.65 -19.18 -28.49
CA THR A 105 50.18 -17.81 -28.44
C THR A 105 49.25 -16.95 -27.59
N GLU A 106 49.79 -16.24 -26.60
CA GLU A 106 49.01 -15.41 -25.68
C GLU A 106 49.20 -13.92 -25.95
N MET A 107 48.16 -13.15 -25.68
CA MET A 107 48.16 -11.69 -25.70
C MET A 107 47.26 -11.16 -24.58
N THR A 108 47.67 -10.11 -23.90
CA THR A 108 46.85 -9.42 -22.89
C THR A 108 46.31 -8.11 -23.45
N GLY A 109 45.26 -7.58 -22.83
CA GLY A 109 44.71 -6.28 -23.17
C GLY A 109 43.77 -5.77 -22.10
N TYR A 110 43.24 -4.58 -22.33
CA TYR A 110 42.24 -3.96 -21.45
C TYR A 110 40.98 -3.66 -22.26
N LEU A 111 39.84 -4.12 -21.75
CA LEU A 111 38.52 -3.70 -22.23
C LEU A 111 37.99 -2.62 -21.30
N ASP A 112 37.60 -1.50 -21.87
CA ASP A 112 36.83 -0.48 -21.14
C ASP A 112 35.34 -0.72 -21.45
N GLY A 113 34.66 -1.41 -20.54
CA GLY A 113 33.22 -1.71 -20.65
C GLY A 113 32.39 -0.86 -19.69
N ASN A 114 31.09 -0.79 -19.97
CA ASN A 114 30.13 0.09 -19.27
C ASN A 114 30.07 -0.19 -17.77
N ASN A 115 30.61 0.71 -16.93
CA ASN A 115 30.62 0.60 -15.47
C ASN A 115 29.38 1.22 -14.80
N GLN A 116 28.18 0.95 -15.32
CA GLN A 116 26.92 1.42 -14.72
C GLN A 116 26.61 0.63 -13.45
N LYS A 117 26.25 1.34 -12.37
CA LYS A 117 25.73 0.78 -11.13
C LYS A 117 24.43 1.47 -10.79
N ILE A 118 23.40 0.70 -10.48
CA ILE A 118 22.10 1.23 -10.13
C ILE A 118 21.63 0.52 -8.87
N ASP A 119 21.22 1.32 -7.91
CA ASP A 119 20.57 0.90 -6.70
C ASP A 119 19.17 1.50 -6.68
N ILE A 120 18.17 0.65 -6.46
CA ILE A 120 16.82 1.11 -6.18
C ILE A 120 16.64 1.05 -4.68
N ILE A 121 16.18 2.17 -4.11
CA ILE A 121 15.94 2.37 -2.70
C ILE A 121 14.43 2.57 -2.48
N SER A 122 13.93 2.12 -1.35
CA SER A 122 12.55 2.25 -0.90
C SER A 122 12.60 2.83 0.49
N ASP A 123 11.65 3.71 0.79
CA ASP A 123 11.53 4.31 2.12
C ASP A 123 11.24 3.26 3.22
N SER A 124 10.74 2.09 2.84
CA SER A 124 10.50 0.95 3.74
C SER A 124 11.73 0.10 4.04
N GLY A 125 12.88 0.38 3.40
CA GLY A 125 14.16 -0.31 3.66
C GLY A 125 14.29 -1.74 3.12
N VAL A 126 13.20 -2.37 2.64
CA VAL A 126 13.22 -3.73 2.08
C VAL A 126 12.83 -3.70 0.61
N ILE A 127 13.73 -4.22 -0.24
CA ILE A 127 13.61 -4.18 -1.69
C ILE A 127 13.93 -5.54 -2.33
N LYS A 128 14.61 -6.45 -1.62
CA LYS A 128 15.14 -7.67 -2.22
C LYS A 128 14.83 -8.86 -1.32
N ASP A 129 13.75 -9.58 -1.70
CA ASP A 129 13.33 -10.89 -1.22
C ASP A 129 14.48 -11.90 -1.27
N ASN A 130 14.84 -12.25 -2.50
CA ASN A 130 15.87 -13.22 -2.86
C ASN A 130 16.44 -12.83 -4.24
N GLU A 131 17.55 -13.46 -4.64
CA GLU A 131 18.53 -12.99 -5.64
C GLU A 131 18.04 -12.53 -7.05
N ASN A 132 16.74 -12.54 -7.39
CA ASN A 132 16.23 -12.15 -8.72
C ASN A 132 14.87 -11.39 -8.73
N ALA A 133 14.32 -10.94 -7.60
CA ALA A 133 13.03 -10.23 -7.59
C ALA A 133 13.05 -9.01 -6.65
N TRP A 134 12.61 -7.86 -7.16
CA TRP A 134 12.57 -6.59 -6.42
C TRP A 134 11.15 -6.37 -5.87
N HIS A 135 11.03 -6.16 -4.56
CA HIS A 135 9.77 -6.04 -3.84
C HIS A 135 9.86 -4.89 -2.86
N SER A 136 9.03 -3.88 -3.03
CA SER A 136 8.94 -2.75 -2.13
C SER A 136 7.61 -2.75 -1.41
N TYR A 137 7.66 -2.50 -0.10
CA TYR A 137 6.49 -2.33 0.73
C TYR A 137 5.99 -0.88 0.76
N SER A 138 6.79 0.05 0.25
CA SER A 138 6.42 1.45 0.09
C SER A 138 5.97 1.71 -1.34
N ASN A 139 4.98 2.57 -1.50
CA ASN A 139 4.59 3.11 -2.79
C ASN A 139 5.56 4.21 -3.28
N ASN A 140 6.59 4.52 -2.49
CA ASN A 140 7.63 5.48 -2.83
C ASN A 140 8.98 4.76 -3.04
N LEU A 141 9.60 5.04 -4.18
CA LEU A 141 10.90 4.52 -4.57
C LEU A 141 11.85 5.67 -4.92
N GLU A 142 13.13 5.49 -4.64
CA GLU A 142 14.21 6.36 -5.10
C GLU A 142 15.21 5.53 -5.91
N ILE A 143 15.39 5.87 -7.19
CA ILE A 143 16.40 5.26 -8.05
C ILE A 143 17.67 6.07 -7.91
N LYS A 144 18.74 5.46 -7.43
CA LYS A 144 20.08 6.03 -7.40
C LYS A 144 20.98 5.25 -8.34
N GLY A 145 21.94 5.93 -8.94
CA GLY A 145 22.93 5.21 -9.69
C GLY A 145 24.13 6.06 -10.04
N GLN A 146 25.15 5.36 -10.50
CA GLN A 146 26.36 5.93 -11.06
C GLN A 146 26.53 5.38 -12.47
N VAL A 147 26.68 6.27 -13.43
CA VAL A 147 27.07 5.97 -14.82
C VAL A 147 28.47 6.49 -15.06
N GLU A 148 29.03 6.21 -16.24
CA GLU A 148 30.39 6.63 -16.53
C GLU A 148 30.54 8.15 -16.62
N PRO A 149 31.64 8.71 -16.08
CA PRO A 149 31.97 10.13 -16.22
C PRO A 149 32.00 10.54 -17.70
N GLY A 150 31.24 11.58 -18.05
CA GLY A 150 31.08 12.05 -19.43
C GLY A 150 29.76 11.65 -20.10
N SER A 151 28.99 10.74 -19.49
CA SER A 151 27.59 10.49 -19.87
C SER A 151 26.76 11.77 -19.71
N LYS A 152 25.95 12.12 -20.71
CA LYS A 152 25.19 13.39 -20.70
C LYS A 152 23.81 13.30 -20.09
N VAL A 153 23.15 12.13 -20.19
CA VAL A 153 21.78 11.90 -19.71
C VAL A 153 21.56 10.46 -19.30
N VAL A 154 20.75 10.26 -18.25
CA VAL A 154 20.11 8.97 -17.95
C VAL A 154 18.64 9.06 -18.33
N ARG A 155 18.14 8.03 -19.02
CA ARG A 155 16.73 7.84 -19.35
C ARG A 155 16.14 6.79 -18.44
N ILE A 156 15.17 7.18 -17.63
CA ILE A 156 14.39 6.27 -16.79
C ILE A 156 13.03 6.10 -17.47
N SER A 157 12.68 4.87 -17.79
CA SER A 157 11.39 4.52 -18.37
C SER A 157 10.63 3.70 -17.34
N THR A 158 9.49 4.19 -16.86
CA THR A 158 8.66 3.46 -15.90
C THR A 158 7.33 3.09 -16.53
N GLY A 159 6.84 1.89 -16.22
CA GLY A 159 5.55 1.45 -16.72
C GLY A 159 5.00 0.31 -15.89
N TYR A 160 3.68 0.22 -15.85
CA TYR A 160 2.98 -0.90 -15.27
C TYR A 160 3.12 -2.12 -16.21
N GLU A 161 3.37 -3.33 -15.69
CA GLU A 161 3.62 -4.54 -16.50
C GLU A 161 2.30 -5.08 -17.11
N LYS A 162 1.66 -4.31 -18.00
CA LYS A 162 0.48 -4.69 -18.81
C LYS A 162 0.80 -4.59 -20.31
N PRO A 163 0.31 -5.51 -21.16
CA PRO A 163 0.45 -5.38 -22.61
C PRO A 163 -0.23 -4.10 -23.11
N GLY A 164 0.55 -3.18 -23.71
CA GLY A 164 0.03 -1.98 -24.38
C GLY A 164 0.07 -0.68 -23.56
N HIS A 165 0.57 -0.69 -22.32
CA HIS A 165 0.81 0.56 -21.58
C HIS A 165 2.11 1.24 -22.04
N ASN A 166 2.04 2.55 -22.26
CA ASN A 166 3.20 3.37 -22.63
C ASN A 166 4.12 3.55 -21.42
N MET A 167 5.41 3.25 -21.58
CA MET A 167 6.42 3.61 -20.60
C MET A 167 6.56 5.14 -20.55
N LYS A 168 6.49 5.71 -19.35
CA LYS A 168 6.77 7.13 -19.13
C LYS A 168 8.29 7.31 -19.15
N ASN A 169 8.78 8.02 -20.17
CA ASN A 169 10.20 8.34 -20.29
C ASN A 169 10.52 9.64 -19.53
N ILE A 170 11.50 9.56 -18.65
CA ILE A 170 12.00 10.65 -17.83
C ILE A 170 13.48 10.80 -18.14
N THR A 171 13.94 12.04 -18.36
CA THR A 171 15.37 12.33 -18.57
C THR A 171 15.90 13.01 -17.32
N GLN A 172 16.94 12.43 -16.72
CA GLN A 172 17.57 12.94 -15.50
C GLN A 172 18.98 13.46 -15.82
N SER A 173 19.34 14.63 -15.26
CA SER A 173 20.69 15.18 -15.33
C SER A 173 21.63 14.42 -14.40
N ILE A 174 22.88 14.27 -14.82
CA ILE A 174 23.96 13.57 -14.11
C ILE A 174 24.94 14.62 -13.59
N ASP A 175 25.55 14.38 -12.43
CA ASP A 175 26.64 15.23 -11.93
C ASP A 175 27.99 14.95 -12.64
N GLU A 176 29.03 15.70 -12.30
CA GLU A 176 30.37 15.58 -12.92
C GLU A 176 31.03 14.21 -12.66
N ASP A 177 30.63 13.53 -11.59
CA ASP A 177 31.16 12.23 -11.16
C ASP A 177 30.30 11.04 -11.65
N GLY A 178 29.25 11.32 -12.44
CA GLY A 178 28.39 10.30 -13.01
C GLY A 178 27.21 9.88 -12.14
N ASN A 179 26.95 10.52 -11.00
CA ASN A 179 25.85 10.14 -10.10
C ASN A 179 24.52 10.78 -10.48
N PHE A 180 23.43 10.06 -10.22
CA PHE A 180 22.06 10.56 -10.33
C PHE A 180 21.17 9.99 -9.23
N SER A 181 20.11 10.72 -8.90
CA SER A 181 19.00 10.25 -8.08
C SER A 181 17.67 10.72 -8.66
N TYR A 182 16.64 9.87 -8.59
CA TYR A 182 15.28 10.19 -9.03
C TYR A 182 14.23 9.54 -8.12
N LYS A 183 13.26 10.32 -7.65
CA LYS A 183 12.16 9.86 -6.81
C LYS A 183 10.91 9.53 -7.62
N LEU A 184 10.29 8.41 -7.29
CA LEU A 184 9.02 7.90 -7.80
C LEU A 184 8.06 7.79 -6.62
N ASP A 185 7.21 8.79 -6.46
CA ASP A 185 6.25 8.84 -5.36
C ASP A 185 4.87 8.32 -5.81
N ASN A 186 4.14 7.72 -4.88
CA ASN A 186 2.77 7.23 -5.06
C ASN A 186 2.60 6.26 -6.25
N LEU A 187 3.53 5.31 -6.40
CA LEU A 187 3.36 4.22 -7.35
C LEU A 187 2.15 3.37 -6.94
N PRO A 188 1.22 3.07 -7.87
CA PRO A 188 0.15 2.14 -7.61
C PRO A 188 0.70 0.79 -7.13
N PRO A 189 -0.01 0.07 -6.24
CA PRO A 189 0.33 -1.33 -5.96
C PRO A 189 0.44 -2.15 -7.25
N GLY A 190 1.25 -3.21 -7.24
CA GLY A 190 1.39 -4.12 -8.37
C GLY A 190 2.78 -4.21 -8.99
N ASN A 191 2.87 -4.82 -10.18
CA ASN A 191 4.12 -5.06 -10.89
C ASN A 191 4.44 -3.91 -11.85
N HIS A 192 5.65 -3.37 -11.70
CA HIS A 192 6.21 -2.29 -12.48
C HIS A 192 7.48 -2.75 -13.17
N VAL A 193 7.71 -2.21 -14.35
CA VAL A 193 8.96 -2.32 -15.07
C VAL A 193 9.63 -0.94 -15.04
N ILE A 194 10.86 -0.92 -14.55
CA ILE A 194 11.72 0.25 -14.57
C ILE A 194 12.90 -0.07 -15.46
N ASN A 195 13.02 0.61 -16.59
CA ASN A 195 14.20 0.54 -17.45
C ASN A 195 15.04 1.79 -17.22
N VAL A 196 16.30 1.63 -16.84
CA VAL A 196 17.25 2.73 -16.72
C VAL A 196 18.29 2.55 -17.80
N ALA A 197 18.44 3.54 -18.68
CA ALA A 197 19.37 3.50 -19.79
C ALA A 197 20.23 4.75 -19.85
N SER A 198 21.51 4.58 -20.20
CA SER A 198 22.45 5.68 -20.43
C SER A 198 23.22 5.45 -21.72
N ILE A 199 23.69 6.54 -22.31
CA ILE A 199 24.65 6.51 -23.40
C ILE A 199 25.88 7.29 -22.91
N ASP A 200 27.03 6.63 -22.91
CA ASP A 200 28.30 7.24 -22.52
C ASP A 200 28.79 8.27 -23.58
N ALA A 201 29.96 8.87 -23.34
CA ALA A 201 30.54 9.83 -24.28
C ALA A 201 31.00 9.18 -25.60
N ASP A 202 31.24 7.87 -25.60
CA ASP A 202 31.77 7.09 -26.73
C ASP A 202 30.67 6.43 -27.58
N GLY A 203 29.40 6.54 -27.15
CA GLY A 203 28.20 6.10 -27.87
C GLY A 203 27.70 4.71 -27.48
N ASN A 204 28.22 4.09 -26.42
CA ASN A 204 27.76 2.80 -25.94
C ASN A 204 26.45 2.95 -25.15
N LEU A 205 25.45 2.13 -25.49
CA LEU A 205 24.20 2.04 -24.74
C LEU A 205 24.37 1.06 -23.58
N ALA A 206 24.10 1.53 -22.37
CA ALA A 206 23.85 0.68 -21.20
C ALA A 206 22.36 0.74 -20.86
N SER A 207 21.76 -0.40 -20.53
CA SER A 207 20.39 -0.44 -20.01
C SER A 207 20.24 -1.56 -19.00
N GLU A 208 19.59 -1.24 -17.89
CA GLU A 208 19.21 -2.20 -16.87
C GLU A 208 17.70 -2.17 -16.66
N LEU A 209 17.11 -3.36 -16.63
CA LEU A 209 15.67 -3.55 -16.50
C LEU A 209 15.37 -4.16 -15.14
N PHE A 210 14.57 -3.45 -14.35
CA PHE A 210 14.10 -3.88 -13.04
C PHE A 210 12.63 -4.23 -13.11
N HIS A 211 12.32 -5.46 -12.70
CA HIS A 211 10.95 -5.87 -12.42
C HIS A 211 10.74 -5.71 -10.92
N ILE A 212 9.85 -4.77 -10.55
CA ILE A 212 9.61 -4.38 -9.18
C ILE A 212 8.15 -4.55 -8.86
N SER A 213 7.84 -5.07 -7.70
CA SER A 213 6.48 -5.05 -7.19
C SER A 213 6.37 -4.12 -5.99
N VAL A 214 5.31 -3.34 -5.95
CA VAL A 214 5.06 -2.25 -4.99
C VAL A 214 3.83 -2.57 -4.15
N GLY A 215 3.88 -2.26 -2.84
CA GLY A 215 2.74 -2.35 -1.91
C GLY A 215 2.53 -3.69 -1.19
N ARG A 216 3.57 -4.51 -1.02
CA ARG A 216 3.45 -5.85 -0.38
C ARG A 216 3.53 -5.80 1.16
N LYS A 217 3.01 -6.81 1.88
CA LYS A 217 3.30 -7.06 3.32
C LYS A 217 4.34 -8.19 3.48
N PRO A 218 5.12 -8.26 4.58
CA PRO A 218 6.09 -9.34 4.81
C PRO A 218 5.39 -10.72 4.89
N GLY A 219 5.79 -11.65 4.02
CA GLY A 219 5.28 -13.03 4.00
C GLY A 219 4.08 -13.32 3.07
N GLY A 220 3.66 -12.37 2.22
CA GLY A 220 2.47 -12.47 1.37
C GLY A 220 2.68 -12.92 -0.09
N VAL A 221 1.64 -13.55 -0.62
CA VAL A 221 1.47 -14.28 -1.89
C VAL A 221 1.19 -13.32 -3.08
N ILE A 222 1.19 -13.78 -4.35
CA ILE A 222 1.22 -12.94 -5.58
C ILE A 222 -0.19 -12.57 -6.12
N MET A 223 -1.27 -12.99 -5.44
CA MET A 223 -2.66 -12.60 -5.72
C MET A 223 -3.16 -11.71 -4.59
N ILE A 224 -3.66 -10.51 -4.91
CA ILE A 224 -4.33 -9.61 -3.97
C ILE A 224 -5.67 -9.20 -4.60
N ASP A 225 -6.72 -9.39 -3.82
CA ASP A 225 -8.10 -9.08 -4.10
C ASP A 225 -8.62 -8.27 -2.90
N GLU A 226 -9.06 -7.04 -3.17
CA GLU A 226 -9.54 -6.15 -2.11
C GLU A 226 -10.96 -6.53 -1.70
N ASP A 227 -11.29 -6.30 -0.42
CA ASP A 227 -12.63 -6.56 0.12
C ASP A 227 -13.74 -5.85 -0.67
N GLU A 228 -14.87 -6.54 -0.87
CA GLU A 228 -16.08 -5.96 -1.47
C GLU A 228 -17.00 -5.38 -0.41
N ASN A 229 -17.42 -4.13 -0.61
CA ASN A 229 -18.44 -3.48 0.19
C ASN A 229 -19.66 -3.15 -0.68
N VAL A 230 -20.79 -3.80 -0.39
CA VAL A 230 -22.00 -3.71 -1.21
C VAL A 230 -23.25 -3.54 -0.38
N TRP A 231 -24.27 -2.94 -0.97
CA TRP A 231 -25.52 -2.62 -0.29
C TRP A 231 -26.72 -3.06 -1.13
N THR A 232 -27.82 -3.39 -0.47
CA THR A 232 -29.10 -3.63 -1.12
C THR A 232 -30.25 -3.08 -0.28
N ALA A 233 -31.40 -2.84 -0.91
CA ALA A 233 -32.60 -2.48 -0.17
C ALA A 233 -33.19 -3.70 0.55
N LYS A 234 -33.92 -3.47 1.63
CA LYS A 234 -34.68 -4.47 2.38
C LYS A 234 -35.52 -5.33 1.44
N GLY A 235 -35.37 -6.65 1.58
CA GLY A 235 -36.07 -7.65 0.75
C GLY A 235 -35.65 -7.67 -0.73
N LYS A 236 -34.60 -6.96 -1.14
CA LYS A 236 -34.08 -6.95 -2.51
C LYS A 236 -32.82 -7.80 -2.62
N GLU A 237 -32.87 -8.78 -3.52
CA GLU A 237 -31.70 -9.57 -3.88
C GLU A 237 -30.61 -8.71 -4.56
N ILE A 238 -29.35 -9.02 -4.27
CA ILE A 238 -28.19 -8.41 -4.89
C ILE A 238 -27.23 -9.46 -5.45
N THR A 239 -26.63 -9.14 -6.60
CA THR A 239 -25.58 -9.93 -7.23
C THR A 239 -24.43 -9.03 -7.66
N GLY A 240 -23.18 -9.50 -7.51
CA GLY A 240 -21.98 -8.77 -7.92
C GLY A 240 -20.85 -9.73 -8.25
N SER A 241 -19.71 -9.16 -8.63
CA SER A 241 -18.45 -9.89 -8.80
C SER A 241 -17.62 -9.76 -7.52
N LEU A 242 -16.86 -10.79 -7.18
CA LEU A 242 -15.89 -10.82 -6.09
C LEU A 242 -14.46 -10.52 -6.57
N PHE A 243 -14.31 -10.14 -7.84
CA PHE A 243 -13.02 -9.80 -8.43
C PHE A 243 -13.09 -8.41 -9.09
N ASP A 244 -14.00 -7.54 -8.64
CA ASP A 244 -14.15 -6.19 -9.19
C ASP A 244 -12.91 -5.33 -8.89
N ASN A 245 -12.24 -5.60 -7.76
CA ASN A 245 -10.99 -4.94 -7.34
C ASN A 245 -9.77 -5.87 -7.45
N LEU A 246 -9.93 -7.00 -8.14
CA LEU A 246 -8.85 -7.97 -8.30
C LEU A 246 -7.63 -7.34 -8.97
N HIS A 247 -6.48 -7.57 -8.37
CA HIS A 247 -5.20 -7.16 -8.91
C HIS A 247 -4.43 -8.36 -9.47
N PRO A 248 -4.70 -8.83 -10.71
CA PRO A 248 -4.11 -10.05 -11.22
C PRO A 248 -2.63 -9.88 -11.61
N ASP A 249 -1.80 -10.89 -11.30
CA ASP A 249 -0.51 -11.06 -11.97
C ASP A 249 -0.72 -11.50 -13.43
N SER A 250 -0.03 -10.83 -14.36
CA SER A 250 -0.11 -11.03 -15.81
C SER A 250 0.30 -12.43 -16.30
N ARG A 251 0.85 -13.29 -15.43
CA ARG A 251 1.39 -14.62 -15.81
C ARG A 251 0.74 -15.81 -15.08
N ALA A 252 -0.21 -15.58 -14.17
CA ALA A 252 -0.96 -16.63 -13.49
C ALA A 252 -2.24 -16.99 -14.27
N ALA A 253 -2.78 -18.21 -14.09
CA ALA A 253 -4.10 -18.51 -14.65
C ALA A 253 -5.16 -17.61 -13.99
N SER A 254 -6.31 -17.42 -14.67
CA SER A 254 -7.44 -16.69 -14.09
C SER A 254 -7.75 -17.20 -12.69
N PRO A 255 -7.86 -16.30 -11.70
CA PRO A 255 -8.18 -16.72 -10.35
C PRO A 255 -9.56 -17.32 -10.27
N ARG A 256 -9.77 -18.11 -9.23
CA ARG A 256 -11.07 -18.68 -8.90
C ARG A 256 -11.27 -18.67 -7.40
N ILE A 257 -12.51 -18.50 -6.97
CA ILE A 257 -12.92 -18.78 -5.60
C ILE A 257 -12.94 -20.31 -5.40
N THR A 258 -12.53 -20.76 -4.22
CA THR A 258 -12.48 -22.20 -3.87
C THR A 258 -13.51 -22.55 -2.81
N SER A 259 -13.67 -21.67 -1.82
CA SER A 259 -14.62 -21.81 -0.72
C SER A 259 -14.93 -20.44 -0.14
N PHE A 260 -16.01 -20.38 0.63
CA PHE A 260 -16.35 -19.21 1.41
C PHE A 260 -16.97 -19.62 2.74
N SER A 261 -17.00 -18.69 3.69
CA SER A 261 -17.57 -18.90 5.01
C SER A 261 -18.25 -17.64 5.53
N VAL A 262 -19.27 -17.82 6.34
CA VAL A 262 -20.00 -16.73 7.00
C VAL A 262 -20.57 -17.26 8.31
N ALA A 263 -20.46 -16.47 9.39
CA ALA A 263 -20.93 -16.83 10.73
C ALA A 263 -20.50 -18.25 11.19
N GLY A 264 -19.25 -18.63 10.85
CA GLY A 264 -18.68 -19.95 11.18
C GLY A 264 -19.21 -21.13 10.35
N LYS A 265 -20.13 -20.91 9.40
CA LYS A 265 -20.57 -21.92 8.42
C LYS A 265 -19.66 -21.84 7.20
N HIS A 266 -19.25 -22.99 6.64
CA HIS A 266 -18.36 -23.07 5.47
C HIS A 266 -19.08 -23.74 4.29
N ALA A 267 -18.84 -23.25 3.07
CA ALA A 267 -19.40 -23.78 1.84
C ALA A 267 -18.39 -23.76 0.69
N ARG A 268 -18.59 -24.64 -0.29
CA ARG A 268 -17.85 -24.62 -1.55
C ARG A 268 -18.54 -23.71 -2.56
N VAL A 269 -17.81 -23.25 -3.56
CA VAL A 269 -18.40 -22.56 -4.71
C VAL A 269 -19.50 -23.42 -5.35
N GLY A 270 -20.67 -22.81 -5.55
CA GLY A 270 -21.89 -23.44 -6.04
C GLY A 270 -22.89 -23.83 -4.94
N GLU A 271 -22.45 -23.92 -3.69
CA GLU A 271 -23.32 -24.18 -2.53
C GLU A 271 -23.86 -22.86 -1.94
N SER A 272 -24.95 -22.94 -1.17
CA SER A 272 -25.56 -21.80 -0.48
C SER A 272 -25.43 -21.96 1.04
N ILE A 273 -25.30 -20.84 1.74
CA ILE A 273 -25.37 -20.78 3.20
C ILE A 273 -26.58 -19.94 3.60
N ASP A 274 -27.45 -20.53 4.43
CA ASP A 274 -28.49 -19.80 5.15
C ASP A 274 -27.89 -19.17 6.42
N ILE A 275 -28.00 -17.86 6.53
CA ILE A 275 -27.56 -17.05 7.66
C ILE A 275 -28.79 -16.76 8.52
N ASP A 276 -28.74 -17.23 9.76
CA ASP A 276 -29.88 -17.19 10.69
C ASP A 276 -30.34 -15.74 10.88
N ASP A 277 -31.66 -15.50 10.77
CA ASP A 277 -32.32 -14.19 10.87
C ASP A 277 -31.85 -13.09 9.89
N VAL A 278 -31.03 -13.44 8.89
CA VAL A 278 -30.42 -12.49 7.95
C VAL A 278 -30.82 -12.74 6.49
N GLY A 279 -30.58 -13.94 5.96
CA GLY A 279 -30.79 -14.25 4.54
C GLY A 279 -29.98 -15.43 4.03
N THR A 280 -29.90 -15.59 2.72
CA THR A 280 -29.13 -16.67 2.07
C THR A 280 -28.06 -16.09 1.15
N ILE A 281 -26.83 -16.60 1.24
CA ILE A 281 -25.71 -16.25 0.35
C ILE A 281 -25.33 -17.46 -0.52
N LYS A 282 -25.05 -17.21 -1.81
CA LYS A 282 -24.47 -18.17 -2.74
C LYS A 282 -23.31 -17.53 -3.50
N ILE A 283 -22.20 -18.24 -3.66
CA ILE A 283 -21.11 -17.84 -4.55
C ILE A 283 -20.98 -18.86 -5.68
N GLU A 284 -21.07 -18.42 -6.93
CA GLU A 284 -20.96 -19.25 -8.13
C GLU A 284 -19.91 -18.65 -9.07
N ASN A 285 -18.82 -19.39 -9.27
CA ASN A 285 -17.58 -18.90 -9.88
C ASN A 285 -16.98 -17.72 -9.11
N ASP A 286 -16.95 -16.55 -9.71
CA ASP A 286 -16.51 -15.26 -9.18
C ASP A 286 -17.68 -14.34 -8.80
N ARG A 287 -18.92 -14.83 -8.84
CA ARG A 287 -20.11 -14.00 -8.56
C ARG A 287 -20.82 -14.43 -7.30
N TYR A 288 -21.18 -13.46 -6.47
CA TYR A 288 -22.05 -13.69 -5.32
C TYR A 288 -23.52 -13.37 -5.66
N THR A 289 -24.44 -13.99 -4.92
CA THR A 289 -25.86 -13.68 -4.89
C THR A 289 -26.32 -13.75 -3.44
N PHE A 290 -26.80 -12.64 -2.91
CA PHE A 290 -27.36 -12.55 -1.56
C PHE A 290 -28.84 -12.18 -1.61
N THR A 291 -29.64 -12.97 -0.92
CA THR A 291 -31.09 -12.79 -0.81
C THR A 291 -31.42 -12.53 0.67
N PRO A 292 -31.69 -11.27 1.09
CA PRO A 292 -32.06 -10.97 2.47
C PRO A 292 -33.43 -11.54 2.82
N LEU A 293 -33.65 -11.86 4.10
CA LEU A 293 -35.00 -12.07 4.61
C LEU A 293 -35.81 -10.78 4.43
N ALA A 294 -37.12 -10.92 4.19
CA ALA A 294 -38.00 -9.80 3.86
C ALA A 294 -37.98 -8.67 4.89
N ASP A 295 -37.76 -9.03 6.18
CA ASP A 295 -37.78 -8.08 7.28
C ASP A 295 -36.40 -7.62 7.77
N PHE A 296 -35.33 -8.25 7.29
CA PHE A 296 -33.97 -7.95 7.74
C PHE A 296 -33.48 -6.60 7.21
N THR A 297 -32.86 -5.84 8.11
CA THR A 297 -32.11 -4.61 7.85
C THR A 297 -30.87 -4.65 8.73
N GLY A 298 -29.76 -4.07 8.25
CA GLY A 298 -28.50 -4.00 8.96
C GLY A 298 -27.38 -4.80 8.32
N ARG A 299 -26.34 -5.03 9.13
CA ARG A 299 -25.10 -5.71 8.74
C ARG A 299 -25.29 -7.21 8.53
N VAL A 300 -25.03 -7.68 7.32
CA VAL A 300 -24.84 -9.10 7.05
C VAL A 300 -23.50 -9.52 7.65
N PRO A 301 -23.40 -10.63 8.40
CA PRO A 301 -22.11 -11.14 8.87
C PRO A 301 -21.12 -11.31 7.72
N ASP A 302 -19.86 -10.98 7.98
CA ASP A 302 -18.81 -10.96 6.95
C ASP A 302 -18.69 -12.30 6.23
N ILE A 303 -18.71 -12.24 4.90
CA ILE A 303 -18.53 -13.40 4.04
C ILE A 303 -17.06 -13.45 3.63
N VAL A 304 -16.28 -14.26 4.33
CA VAL A 304 -14.86 -14.50 3.99
C VAL A 304 -14.80 -15.51 2.85
N TYR A 305 -14.12 -15.17 1.77
CA TYR A 305 -13.93 -16.07 0.63
C TYR A 305 -12.45 -16.30 0.34
N HIS A 306 -12.15 -17.51 -0.14
CA HIS A 306 -10.80 -17.99 -0.39
C HIS A 306 -10.57 -18.12 -1.90
N SER A 307 -9.65 -17.35 -2.43
CA SER A 307 -9.33 -17.31 -3.85
C SER A 307 -7.98 -17.95 -4.16
N THR A 308 -7.79 -18.46 -5.38
CA THR A 308 -6.50 -19.04 -5.81
C THR A 308 -6.25 -18.95 -7.31
N THR A 309 -4.99 -18.83 -7.71
CA THR A 309 -4.55 -18.97 -9.11
C THR A 309 -4.07 -20.40 -9.39
N GLN A 310 -4.28 -20.93 -10.59
CA GLN A 310 -3.60 -22.16 -11.03
C GLN A 310 -2.30 -21.82 -11.78
N LEU A 311 -1.30 -22.70 -11.72
CA LEU A 311 -0.17 -22.62 -12.66
C LEU A 311 -0.70 -22.80 -14.09
N ALA A 312 -0.36 -21.85 -14.97
CA ALA A 312 -0.72 -21.96 -16.39
C ALA A 312 -0.17 -23.29 -16.98
N PRO A 313 -0.98 -24.07 -17.71
CA PRO A 313 -0.53 -25.32 -18.30
C PRO A 313 0.67 -25.11 -19.25
N GLY A 314 1.81 -25.76 -19.00
CA GLY A 314 2.95 -25.79 -19.92
C GLY A 314 4.20 -24.98 -19.50
N ILE A 315 4.19 -24.30 -18.36
CA ILE A 315 5.40 -23.63 -17.85
C ILE A 315 6.38 -24.68 -17.28
N ARG A 316 7.58 -24.79 -17.88
CA ARG A 316 8.63 -25.73 -17.44
C ARG A 316 9.17 -25.35 -16.06
N ARG A 317 9.31 -26.38 -15.20
CA ARG A 317 9.73 -26.36 -13.78
C ARG A 317 11.18 -25.91 -13.55
N SER A 318 11.52 -24.65 -13.79
CA SER A 318 12.80 -24.09 -13.27
C SER A 318 12.69 -23.58 -11.84
N PHE A 319 11.47 -23.34 -11.33
CA PHE A 319 11.21 -23.00 -9.92
C PHE A 319 9.90 -23.65 -9.45
N PRO A 320 9.80 -24.17 -8.21
CA PRO A 320 8.53 -24.51 -7.60
C PRO A 320 7.77 -23.20 -7.36
N ARG A 321 6.77 -22.91 -8.19
CA ARG A 321 5.77 -21.87 -7.90
C ARG A 321 4.55 -22.59 -7.34
N GLU A 322 4.21 -22.31 -6.09
CA GLU A 322 2.94 -22.74 -5.50
C GLU A 322 1.80 -21.88 -6.08
N PRO A 323 0.54 -22.38 -6.09
CA PRO A 323 -0.63 -21.56 -6.37
C PRO A 323 -0.65 -20.32 -5.46
N ASP A 324 -1.05 -19.18 -6.00
CA ASP A 324 -1.30 -18.02 -5.16
C ASP A 324 -2.65 -18.18 -4.44
N TYR A 325 -2.77 -17.61 -3.25
CA TYR A 325 -3.97 -17.65 -2.41
C TYR A 325 -4.20 -16.27 -1.82
N ASP A 326 -5.47 -15.91 -1.70
CA ASP A 326 -5.90 -14.71 -0.99
C ASP A 326 -7.22 -14.95 -0.26
N ASP A 327 -7.34 -14.34 0.91
CA ASP A 327 -8.52 -14.40 1.76
C ASP A 327 -9.08 -12.99 1.87
N SER A 328 -10.26 -12.78 1.30
CA SER A 328 -10.89 -11.45 1.21
C SER A 328 -12.32 -11.52 1.72
N VAL A 329 -12.90 -10.36 2.00
CA VAL A 329 -14.20 -10.22 2.66
C VAL A 329 -15.20 -9.57 1.72
N LEU A 330 -16.36 -10.21 1.56
CA LEU A 330 -17.57 -9.56 1.06
C LEU A 330 -18.42 -9.10 2.24
N SER A 331 -18.53 -7.79 2.40
CA SER A 331 -19.40 -7.11 3.35
C SER A 331 -20.68 -6.65 2.65
N ILE A 332 -21.84 -7.11 3.15
CA ILE A 332 -23.15 -6.72 2.61
C ILE A 332 -23.93 -5.92 3.66
N ARG A 333 -24.58 -4.84 3.23
CA ARG A 333 -25.54 -4.06 4.03
C ARG A 333 -26.94 -4.10 3.43
N VAL A 334 -27.96 -4.17 4.29
CA VAL A 334 -29.37 -4.19 3.89
C VAL A 334 -30.10 -3.00 4.49
N ASN A 335 -30.48 -2.03 3.66
CA ASN A 335 -31.06 -0.77 4.11
C ASN A 335 -32.58 -0.79 4.03
N ASP A 336 -33.25 -0.12 4.98
CA ASP A 336 -34.71 0.03 5.03
C ASP A 336 -35.28 0.96 3.93
N THR A 337 -34.44 1.78 3.30
CA THR A 337 -34.83 2.82 2.36
C THR A 337 -35.02 2.29 0.94
N ALA A 338 -36.22 2.51 0.39
CA ALA A 338 -36.66 1.93 -0.88
C ALA A 338 -36.20 2.70 -2.16
N GLY A 339 -35.28 3.67 -2.10
CA GLY A 339 -35.04 4.51 -3.29
C GLY A 339 -33.72 5.25 -3.46
N ASN A 340 -33.07 5.74 -2.40
CA ASN A 340 -31.80 6.45 -2.53
C ASN A 340 -30.86 6.07 -1.38
N PRO A 341 -29.84 5.24 -1.63
CA PRO A 341 -28.90 4.85 -0.59
C PRO A 341 -28.02 6.02 -0.12
N TYR A 342 -27.92 7.12 -0.89
CA TYR A 342 -27.11 8.29 -0.57
C TYR A 342 -27.93 9.44 0.02
N GLU A 343 -29.17 9.18 0.44
CA GLU A 343 -30.00 10.18 1.10
C GLU A 343 -29.45 10.42 2.51
N TYR A 344 -29.10 11.65 2.86
CA TYR A 344 -28.57 11.94 4.19
C TYR A 344 -29.58 11.56 5.29
N ARG A 345 -29.05 11.12 6.42
CA ARG A 345 -29.79 10.72 7.62
C ARG A 345 -29.37 11.58 8.81
N LEU A 346 -30.34 11.94 9.63
CA LEU A 346 -30.13 12.60 10.91
C LEU A 346 -30.96 11.87 11.94
N GLU A 347 -30.30 11.08 12.78
CA GLU A 347 -30.96 10.25 13.78
C GLU A 347 -30.44 10.50 15.18
N THR A 348 -31.35 10.34 16.13
CA THR A 348 -31.07 10.54 17.53
C THR A 348 -31.71 9.44 18.37
N GLY A 349 -30.97 8.87 19.31
CA GLY A 349 -31.56 8.01 20.32
C GLY A 349 -32.29 8.80 21.40
N ASN A 350 -33.14 8.08 22.14
CA ASN A 350 -34.02 8.68 23.14
C ASN A 350 -33.81 8.01 24.51
N ASN A 351 -32.86 8.54 25.26
CA ASN A 351 -32.58 8.17 26.64
C ASN A 351 -33.59 8.64 27.70
N ALA A 352 -34.79 9.12 27.35
CA ALA A 352 -35.77 9.53 28.36
C ALA A 352 -36.17 8.38 29.31
N ARG A 353 -35.94 7.13 28.90
CA ARG A 353 -36.16 5.92 29.71
C ARG A 353 -34.87 5.16 30.07
N GLY A 354 -33.70 5.68 29.69
CA GLY A 354 -32.41 4.99 29.84
C GLY A 354 -32.30 3.73 28.98
N GLU A 355 -32.90 3.75 27.79
CA GLU A 355 -32.83 2.68 26.79
C GLU A 355 -31.72 3.01 25.79
N ASN A 356 -30.84 2.04 25.53
CA ASN A 356 -29.78 2.16 24.54
C ASN A 356 -30.37 2.35 23.13
N ALA A 357 -29.68 3.12 22.31
CA ALA A 357 -29.96 3.34 20.91
C ALA A 357 -29.10 2.44 20.03
N GLU A 358 -29.71 1.85 19.01
CA GLU A 358 -29.03 1.20 17.89
C GLU A 358 -29.37 2.02 16.64
N LEU A 359 -28.45 2.89 16.23
CA LEU A 359 -28.65 3.83 15.12
C LEU A 359 -27.82 3.39 13.91
N GLN A 360 -28.37 3.56 12.71
CA GLN A 360 -27.71 3.16 11.49
C GLN A 360 -27.83 4.23 10.41
N GLY A 361 -26.72 4.64 9.80
CA GLY A 361 -26.67 5.47 8.61
C GLY A 361 -27.02 4.70 7.33
N ASN A 362 -26.61 5.22 6.19
CA ASN A 362 -26.76 4.63 4.87
C ASN A 362 -25.47 4.82 4.06
N MET A 363 -25.52 5.26 2.79
CA MET A 363 -24.31 5.52 2.01
C MET A 363 -23.99 7.02 1.87
N GLY A 364 -24.79 7.85 2.53
CA GLY A 364 -24.87 9.28 2.33
C GLY A 364 -23.84 10.05 3.12
N LYS A 365 -24.33 10.97 3.95
CA LYS A 365 -23.53 11.74 4.88
C LYS A 365 -24.41 11.95 6.07
N ASP A 366 -24.21 11.11 7.06
CA ASP A 366 -25.16 10.89 8.11
C ASP A 366 -24.67 11.51 9.40
N VAL A 367 -25.63 11.91 10.22
CA VAL A 367 -25.36 12.41 11.57
C VAL A 367 -26.17 11.55 12.53
N LEU A 368 -25.47 10.82 13.37
CA LEU A 368 -26.06 9.95 14.39
C LEU A 368 -25.69 10.50 15.77
N ILE A 369 -26.67 10.61 16.66
CA ILE A 369 -26.48 11.12 18.02
C ILE A 369 -27.10 10.10 18.98
N GLY A 370 -26.32 9.38 19.77
CA GLY A 370 -26.86 8.33 20.64
C GLY A 370 -27.87 8.89 21.64
N ASP A 371 -27.61 10.09 22.15
CA ASP A 371 -28.49 10.73 23.11
C ASP A 371 -29.04 12.09 22.71
N MET A 372 -30.32 12.33 22.97
CA MET A 372 -30.95 13.63 22.69
C MET A 372 -31.20 14.48 23.95
N ARG A 373 -31.04 13.93 25.16
CA ARG A 373 -31.38 14.62 26.42
C ARG A 373 -30.24 14.60 27.44
N ASN A 374 -30.04 15.75 28.10
CA ASN A 374 -29.18 15.91 29.29
C ASN A 374 -29.96 15.79 30.61
N GLY A 375 -31.28 15.84 30.53
CA GLY A 375 -32.19 15.73 31.68
C GLY A 375 -33.62 15.49 31.22
N ALA A 376 -34.53 15.33 32.16
CA ALA A 376 -35.95 15.24 31.89
C ALA A 376 -36.74 15.98 32.96
N GLU A 377 -37.91 16.49 32.58
CA GLU A 377 -38.85 17.12 33.50
C GLU A 377 -39.96 16.14 33.88
N LEU A 378 -40.25 16.03 35.17
CA LEU A 378 -41.40 15.32 35.69
C LEU A 378 -42.28 16.30 36.48
N GLU A 379 -43.58 16.34 36.18
CA GLU A 379 -44.52 17.09 36.99
C GLU A 379 -45.12 16.18 38.07
N ILE A 380 -44.74 16.42 39.33
CA ILE A 380 -45.32 15.71 40.48
C ILE A 380 -46.17 16.72 41.27
N ASN A 381 -47.47 16.47 41.38
CA ASN A 381 -48.41 17.31 42.14
C ASN A 381 -48.45 18.80 41.70
N GLY A 382 -48.20 19.10 40.42
CA GLY A 382 -48.18 20.48 39.91
C GLY A 382 -46.82 21.18 40.01
N GLU A 383 -45.79 20.49 40.51
CA GLU A 383 -44.42 21.00 40.62
C GLU A 383 -43.52 20.31 39.59
N LYS A 384 -42.80 21.11 38.78
CA LYS A 384 -41.83 20.62 37.80
C LYS A 384 -40.53 20.21 38.52
N ILE A 385 -40.13 18.96 38.36
CA ILE A 385 -38.88 18.40 38.85
C ILE A 385 -38.00 18.09 37.64
N ILE A 386 -36.82 18.71 37.57
CA ILE A 386 -35.81 18.39 36.57
C ILE A 386 -34.87 17.35 37.18
N TYR A 387 -34.66 16.24 36.49
CA TYR A 387 -33.72 15.20 36.89
C TYR A 387 -32.77 14.87 35.72
N THR A 388 -31.54 14.50 36.05
CA THR A 388 -30.57 14.00 35.06
C THR A 388 -31.02 12.64 34.56
N VAL A 389 -31.08 12.46 33.25
CA VAL A 389 -31.36 11.15 32.63
C VAL A 389 -30.12 10.27 32.73
N LYS A 390 -30.33 8.97 32.84
CA LYS A 390 -29.23 8.01 32.91
C LYS A 390 -28.56 7.95 31.53
N ALA A 391 -27.24 8.02 31.49
CA ALA A 391 -26.47 7.71 30.28
C ALA A 391 -26.80 6.29 29.78
N THR A 392 -26.90 6.16 28.46
CA THR A 392 -27.14 4.91 27.74
C THR A 392 -25.87 4.40 27.10
N HIS A 393 -25.88 3.20 26.53
CA HIS A 393 -24.69 2.60 25.92
C HIS A 393 -25.06 2.27 24.48
N ASP A 394 -24.75 3.19 23.59
CA ASP A 394 -25.36 3.25 22.27
C ASP A 394 -24.46 2.61 21.22
N THR A 395 -25.06 2.12 20.15
CA THR A 395 -24.35 1.55 19.01
C THR A 395 -24.73 2.33 17.77
N LEU A 396 -23.76 3.00 17.17
CA LEU A 396 -23.92 3.87 16.01
C LEU A 396 -23.10 3.31 14.85
N GLU A 397 -23.74 3.01 13.73
CA GLU A 397 -23.08 2.52 12.50
C GLU A 397 -23.31 3.52 11.36
N GLY A 398 -22.28 4.29 10.97
CA GLY A 398 -22.33 5.24 9.85
C GLY A 398 -22.57 4.56 8.51
N ASN A 399 -21.87 3.46 8.27
CA ASN A 399 -21.79 2.71 7.00
C ASN A 399 -20.96 3.48 5.96
N ASN A 400 -21.44 3.62 4.73
CA ASN A 400 -20.66 4.32 3.70
C ASN A 400 -20.99 5.82 3.77
N GLY A 401 -20.02 6.66 3.45
CA GLY A 401 -20.25 8.10 3.47
C GLY A 401 -19.31 8.79 4.44
N ASN A 402 -19.35 10.11 4.44
CA ASN A 402 -18.60 10.86 5.45
C ASN A 402 -19.58 11.26 6.54
N ASP A 403 -19.50 10.57 7.66
CA ASP A 403 -20.49 10.62 8.73
C ASP A 403 -19.95 11.34 9.97
N ILE A 404 -20.89 11.76 10.83
CA ILE A 404 -20.58 12.36 12.14
C ILE A 404 -21.37 11.59 13.20
N LEU A 405 -20.65 10.90 14.06
CA LEU A 405 -21.22 10.05 15.10
C LEU A 405 -20.90 10.67 16.46
N PHE A 406 -21.94 11.02 17.20
CA PHE A 406 -21.88 11.39 18.62
C PHE A 406 -22.41 10.20 19.42
N GLY A 407 -21.57 9.51 20.19
CA GLY A 407 -21.99 8.43 21.07
C GLY A 407 -22.99 8.94 22.10
N ASP A 408 -22.62 10.03 22.75
CA ASP A 408 -23.47 10.74 23.70
C ASP A 408 -24.34 11.83 23.05
N ASN A 409 -24.84 12.72 23.91
CA ASN A 409 -25.59 13.90 23.53
C ASN A 409 -24.68 15.03 23.00
N ILE A 410 -25.29 15.92 22.23
CA ILE A 410 -24.67 17.18 21.82
C ILE A 410 -24.85 18.26 22.90
N SER A 411 -23.88 19.16 22.99
CA SER A 411 -23.98 20.38 23.78
C SER A 411 -24.48 21.54 22.94
N THR A 412 -25.39 22.29 23.52
CA THR A 412 -25.97 23.49 22.92
C THR A 412 -25.69 24.73 23.78
N PHE A 413 -24.94 24.61 24.88
CA PHE A 413 -24.68 25.68 25.85
C PHE A 413 -24.09 26.97 25.22
N GLY A 414 -23.39 26.85 24.09
CA GLY A 414 -22.79 27.97 23.36
C GLY A 414 -23.69 28.67 22.34
N LEU A 415 -24.98 28.31 22.24
CA LEU A 415 -25.96 29.00 21.39
C LEU A 415 -27.00 29.70 22.28
N ASP A 416 -27.55 30.83 21.82
CA ASP A 416 -28.44 31.70 22.61
C ASP A 416 -29.83 31.06 22.82
N PHE A 417 -29.97 30.15 23.79
CA PHE A 417 -31.20 29.39 24.06
C PHE A 417 -32.21 30.06 25.00
N LYS A 418 -33.48 29.61 24.90
CA LYS A 418 -34.56 29.97 25.83
C LYS A 418 -34.88 28.80 26.75
N ALA A 419 -35.30 29.10 27.97
CA ALA A 419 -35.67 28.09 28.98
C ALA A 419 -36.86 27.19 28.58
N GLU A 420 -37.57 27.50 27.49
CA GLU A 420 -38.71 26.75 26.96
C GLU A 420 -38.31 25.58 26.05
N ASP A 421 -37.05 25.50 25.61
CA ASP A 421 -36.51 24.41 24.77
C ASP A 421 -36.25 23.11 25.57
N GLY A 422 -36.34 23.16 26.91
CA GLY A 422 -36.23 21.99 27.78
C GLY A 422 -34.81 21.45 27.93
N SER A 423 -34.69 20.16 28.30
CA SER A 423 -33.43 19.42 28.49
C SER A 423 -33.04 18.57 27.27
N ASP A 424 -33.73 18.80 26.15
CA ASP A 424 -33.60 18.10 24.87
C ASP A 424 -32.70 18.93 23.93
N ALA A 425 -31.42 18.56 23.87
CA ALA A 425 -30.42 19.35 23.16
C ALA A 425 -30.65 19.30 21.64
N PHE A 426 -31.16 18.19 21.12
CA PHE A 426 -31.49 18.07 19.71
C PHE A 426 -32.67 18.95 19.31
N HIS A 427 -33.74 18.97 20.12
CA HIS A 427 -34.88 19.86 19.89
C HIS A 427 -34.46 21.33 19.97
N ALA A 428 -33.65 21.67 20.97
CA ALA A 428 -33.06 23.01 21.09
C ALA A 428 -32.28 23.37 19.81
N LEU A 429 -31.39 22.50 19.34
CA LEU A 429 -30.66 22.73 18.09
C LEU A 429 -31.61 22.96 16.90
N LYS A 430 -32.68 22.18 16.77
CA LYS A 430 -33.70 22.39 15.73
C LYS A 430 -34.35 23.77 15.83
N SER A 431 -34.72 24.22 17.03
CA SER A 431 -35.25 25.57 17.27
C SER A 431 -34.25 26.65 16.83
N TYR A 432 -32.98 26.51 17.24
CA TYR A 432 -31.92 27.46 16.90
C TYR A 432 -31.74 27.60 15.38
N VAL A 433 -31.64 26.47 14.66
CA VAL A 433 -31.53 26.43 13.19
C VAL A 433 -32.79 27.04 12.56
N GLY A 434 -33.98 26.76 13.09
CA GLY A 434 -35.22 27.37 12.63
C GLY A 434 -35.23 28.89 12.73
N GLU A 435 -34.80 29.43 13.88
CA GLU A 435 -34.77 30.88 14.13
C GLU A 435 -33.69 31.60 13.32
N HIS A 436 -32.52 30.99 13.14
CA HIS A 436 -31.36 31.66 12.52
C HIS A 436 -31.20 31.37 11.02
N LEU A 437 -31.62 30.18 10.57
CA LEU A 437 -31.46 29.72 9.18
C LEU A 437 -32.80 29.54 8.45
N GLY A 438 -33.93 29.68 9.14
CA GLY A 438 -35.27 29.71 8.53
C GLY A 438 -35.82 28.34 8.12
N SER A 439 -35.22 27.24 8.59
CA SER A 439 -35.69 25.87 8.35
C SER A 439 -35.39 24.98 9.55
N THR A 440 -36.36 24.14 9.94
CA THR A 440 -36.20 23.11 10.99
C THR A 440 -36.16 21.70 10.42
N ASN A 441 -36.11 21.56 9.09
CA ASN A 441 -36.01 20.24 8.46
C ASN A 441 -34.65 19.59 8.74
N ASP A 442 -34.63 18.26 8.69
CA ASP A 442 -33.45 17.48 9.07
C ASP A 442 -32.24 17.81 8.19
N HIS A 443 -32.46 18.17 6.91
CA HIS A 443 -31.39 18.65 6.03
C HIS A 443 -30.66 19.87 6.61
N ALA A 444 -31.40 20.92 6.97
CA ALA A 444 -30.82 22.17 7.44
C ALA A 444 -30.10 21.97 8.78
N VAL A 445 -30.68 21.14 9.65
CA VAL A 445 -30.11 20.83 10.97
C VAL A 445 -28.82 20.02 10.81
N ARG A 446 -28.84 18.98 9.97
CA ARG A 446 -27.66 18.17 9.64
C ARG A 446 -26.55 19.02 9.02
N TYR A 447 -26.87 19.87 8.04
CA TYR A 447 -25.90 20.79 7.44
C TYR A 447 -25.29 21.74 8.48
N PHE A 448 -26.11 22.23 9.43
CA PHE A 448 -25.60 23.03 10.53
C PHE A 448 -24.62 22.23 11.41
N ILE A 449 -24.93 20.98 11.73
CA ILE A 449 -24.04 20.10 12.49
C ILE A 449 -22.73 19.87 11.73
N GLU A 450 -22.78 19.54 10.44
CA GLU A 450 -21.56 19.34 9.63
C GLU A 450 -20.60 20.54 9.71
N GLU A 451 -21.14 21.75 9.64
CA GLU A 451 -20.33 22.97 9.65
C GLU A 451 -19.93 23.42 11.07
N ASN A 452 -20.55 22.87 12.12
CA ASN A 452 -20.42 23.37 13.50
C ASN A 452 -20.24 22.29 14.57
N TRP A 453 -19.99 21.04 14.20
CA TRP A 453 -19.94 19.89 15.11
C TRP A 453 -19.01 20.13 16.31
N SER A 454 -17.87 20.81 16.09
CA SER A 454 -16.88 21.09 17.13
C SER A 454 -17.40 22.04 18.23
N ARG A 455 -18.43 22.83 17.92
CA ARG A 455 -19.13 23.69 18.89
C ARG A 455 -20.22 22.96 19.66
N LEU A 456 -20.55 21.74 19.22
CA LEU A 456 -21.60 20.89 19.76
C LEU A 456 -21.05 19.78 20.67
N LEU A 457 -19.74 19.75 20.92
CA LEU A 457 -19.12 18.77 21.81
C LEU A 457 -19.67 18.91 23.22
N ASP A 458 -20.15 17.81 23.80
CA ASP A 458 -20.47 17.77 25.22
C ASP A 458 -19.21 17.64 26.07
N HIS A 459 -19.16 18.44 27.13
CA HIS A 459 -18.07 18.46 28.11
C HIS A 459 -18.55 17.96 29.48
N SER A 460 -19.75 17.38 29.54
CA SER A 460 -20.29 16.80 30.76
C SER A 460 -19.55 15.49 31.10
N SER A 461 -19.70 15.02 32.34
CA SER A 461 -19.19 13.72 32.78
C SER A 461 -20.30 12.67 32.79
N ASN A 462 -21.39 12.91 32.03
CA ASN A 462 -22.56 12.03 32.02
C ASN A 462 -22.71 11.48 30.61
N GLY A 463 -22.00 10.37 30.36
CA GLY A 463 -22.02 9.68 29.08
C GLY A 463 -21.94 8.16 29.21
N GLY A 464 -22.15 7.52 28.08
CA GLY A 464 -22.25 6.09 27.83
C GLY A 464 -20.93 5.39 27.62
N ASN A 465 -20.95 4.05 27.61
CA ASN A 465 -19.85 3.30 26.99
C ASN A 465 -20.36 2.87 25.61
N ASP A 466 -20.04 3.66 24.60
CA ASP A 466 -20.67 3.55 23.29
C ASP A 466 -19.81 2.75 22.32
N THR A 467 -20.42 2.31 21.23
CA THR A 467 -19.73 1.66 20.12
C THR A 467 -20.04 2.41 18.84
N LEU A 468 -19.04 3.07 18.27
CA LEU A 468 -19.14 3.87 17.06
C LEU A 468 -18.38 3.19 15.93
N LEU A 469 -19.09 2.88 14.85
CA LEU A 469 -18.54 2.33 13.62
C LEU A 469 -18.74 3.35 12.49
N GLY A 470 -17.69 4.08 12.09
CA GLY A 470 -17.73 4.95 10.91
C GLY A 470 -17.92 4.15 9.62
N GLU A 471 -17.12 3.10 9.49
CA GLU A 471 -17.02 2.19 8.35
C GLU A 471 -16.31 2.77 7.13
N ALA A 472 -16.98 3.28 6.10
CA ALA A 472 -16.31 3.64 4.85
C ALA A 472 -16.54 5.10 4.47
N GLY A 473 -15.53 5.93 4.67
CA GLY A 473 -15.49 7.32 4.28
C GLY A 473 -14.55 8.10 5.18
N ASN A 474 -14.71 9.42 5.23
CA ASN A 474 -13.93 10.23 6.17
C ASN A 474 -14.84 10.65 7.31
N ASP A 475 -14.80 9.88 8.40
CA ASP A 475 -15.77 9.99 9.47
C ASP A 475 -15.25 10.81 10.64
N ILE A 476 -16.18 11.39 11.39
CA ILE A 476 -15.90 12.09 12.65
C ILE A 476 -16.57 11.31 13.78
N LEU A 477 -15.76 10.69 14.63
CA LEU A 477 -16.21 9.87 15.75
C LEU A 477 -15.96 10.64 17.05
N ILE A 478 -17.05 10.96 17.74
CA ILE A 478 -17.05 11.58 19.06
C ILE A 478 -17.70 10.57 20.01
N GLY A 479 -16.90 9.82 20.77
CA GLY A 479 -17.43 8.90 21.78
C GLY A 479 -18.23 9.67 22.84
N GLY A 480 -17.53 10.55 23.54
CA GLY A 480 -18.14 11.46 24.49
C GLY A 480 -17.49 11.27 25.85
N ALA A 481 -18.27 10.98 26.87
CA ALA A 481 -17.81 10.60 28.19
C ALA A 481 -18.13 9.13 28.47
N GLY A 482 -17.26 8.42 29.16
CA GLY A 482 -17.37 6.97 29.35
C GLY A 482 -16.32 6.22 28.53
N ASP A 483 -16.34 4.89 28.58
CA ASP A 483 -15.29 4.06 27.96
C ASP A 483 -15.77 3.51 26.61
N ASP A 484 -15.39 4.20 25.53
CA ASP A 484 -15.95 3.98 24.20
C ASP A 484 -15.13 3.03 23.31
N TYR A 485 -15.80 2.39 22.35
CA TYR A 485 -15.17 1.63 21.28
C TYR A 485 -15.36 2.34 19.94
N LEU A 486 -14.25 2.76 19.33
CA LEU A 486 -14.25 3.59 18.13
C LEU A 486 -13.59 2.86 16.96
N PHE A 487 -14.34 2.68 15.88
CA PHE A 487 -13.92 2.04 14.64
C PHE A 487 -14.13 3.02 13.48
N GLY A 488 -13.08 3.75 13.07
CA GLY A 488 -13.18 4.66 11.91
C GLY A 488 -13.42 3.88 10.62
N GLY A 489 -12.57 2.87 10.37
CA GLY A 489 -12.70 2.00 9.20
C GLY A 489 -11.84 2.48 8.03
N ALA A 490 -12.40 2.51 6.84
CA ALA A 490 -11.72 2.85 5.60
C ALA A 490 -11.91 4.33 5.25
N GLY A 491 -10.82 5.08 5.25
CA GLY A 491 -10.77 6.45 4.74
C GLY A 491 -9.87 7.31 5.63
N LYS A 492 -10.22 8.57 5.86
CA LYS A 492 -9.45 9.49 6.71
C LYS A 492 -10.30 9.92 7.87
N ASP A 493 -10.17 9.21 8.97
CA ASP A 493 -11.08 9.36 10.09
C ASP A 493 -10.53 10.29 11.16
N SER A 494 -11.44 10.95 11.87
CA SER A 494 -11.13 11.89 12.94
C SER A 494 -11.76 11.40 14.23
N TYR A 495 -10.92 10.99 15.18
CA TYR A 495 -11.33 10.55 16.51
C TYR A 495 -11.20 11.74 17.46
N VAL A 496 -12.32 12.22 18.00
CA VAL A 496 -12.38 13.48 18.73
C VAL A 496 -12.42 13.23 20.23
N PHE A 497 -11.52 13.90 20.96
CA PHE A 497 -11.45 13.83 22.41
C PHE A 497 -11.48 15.21 23.04
N VAL A 498 -12.30 15.34 24.08
CA VAL A 498 -12.43 16.56 24.87
C VAL A 498 -11.50 16.43 26.08
N THR A 499 -10.30 16.99 25.93
CA THR A 499 -9.18 16.79 26.86
C THR A 499 -9.48 17.15 28.30
N ASN A 500 -10.33 18.15 28.51
CA ASN A 500 -10.66 18.73 29.81
C ASN A 500 -12.04 18.29 30.34
N SER A 501 -12.51 17.15 29.86
CA SER A 501 -13.71 16.45 30.33
C SER A 501 -13.40 14.99 30.63
N ASP A 502 -14.42 14.26 31.06
CA ASP A 502 -14.34 12.83 31.38
C ASP A 502 -14.50 11.98 30.11
N SER A 503 -13.67 12.20 29.09
CA SER A 503 -13.66 11.41 27.85
C SER A 503 -13.18 9.96 28.04
N GLY A 504 -13.20 9.47 29.27
CA GLY A 504 -12.95 8.10 29.68
C GLY A 504 -11.72 7.39 29.12
N HIS A 505 -11.85 6.07 29.06
CA HIS A 505 -10.79 5.12 28.70
C HIS A 505 -11.12 4.40 27.39
N ASP A 506 -11.07 5.16 26.31
CA ASP A 506 -11.51 4.71 24.99
C ASP A 506 -10.57 3.72 24.32
N THR A 507 -11.12 2.89 23.45
CA THR A 507 -10.41 1.94 22.61
C THR A 507 -10.65 2.26 21.14
N ILE A 508 -9.57 2.54 20.41
CA ILE A 508 -9.59 2.67 18.95
C ILE A 508 -9.08 1.38 18.33
N VAL A 509 -9.83 0.84 17.37
CA VAL A 509 -9.47 -0.40 16.67
C VAL A 509 -9.03 -0.11 15.24
N ASN A 510 -7.88 -0.69 14.83
CA ASN A 510 -7.29 -0.61 13.50
C ASN A 510 -6.94 0.81 13.01
N PHE A 511 -6.52 1.70 13.91
CA PHE A 511 -6.10 3.07 13.56
C PHE A 511 -5.01 3.12 12.48
N ASN A 512 -5.23 3.92 11.44
CA ASN A 512 -4.29 4.11 10.33
C ASN A 512 -3.49 5.41 10.47
N PHE A 513 -2.26 5.33 10.96
CA PHE A 513 -1.37 6.47 11.17
C PHE A 513 -1.02 7.29 9.92
N ASP A 514 -1.24 6.77 8.71
CA ASP A 514 -0.99 7.51 7.46
C ASP A 514 -2.20 8.33 6.99
N GLN A 515 -3.39 8.09 7.54
CA GLN A 515 -4.66 8.65 7.08
C GLN A 515 -5.46 9.33 8.19
N ASP A 516 -5.55 8.67 9.34
CA ASP A 516 -6.41 9.06 10.45
C ASP A 516 -5.77 10.12 11.34
N LYS A 517 -6.62 10.75 12.16
CA LYS A 517 -6.23 11.82 13.06
C LYS A 517 -6.85 11.66 14.43
N LEU A 518 -6.09 12.07 15.44
CA LEU A 518 -6.57 12.27 16.80
C LEU A 518 -6.84 13.75 17.00
N VAL A 519 -8.11 14.13 17.13
CA VAL A 519 -8.52 15.52 17.23
C VAL A 519 -8.78 15.85 18.70
N PHE A 520 -8.04 16.81 19.24
CA PHE A 520 -8.18 17.24 20.63
C PHE A 520 -8.71 18.66 20.72
N THR A 521 -9.52 18.95 21.75
CA THR A 521 -9.96 20.34 22.05
C THR A 521 -8.81 21.26 22.47
N GLU A 522 -7.68 20.70 22.92
CA GLU A 522 -6.47 21.46 23.22
C GLU A 522 -5.22 20.65 22.85
N LEU A 523 -4.10 21.33 22.56
CA LEU A 523 -2.85 20.66 22.16
C LEU A 523 -2.30 19.81 23.30
N LEU A 524 -2.19 18.50 23.06
CA LEU A 524 -1.54 17.59 24.00
C LEU A 524 -0.03 17.85 24.04
N ASP A 525 0.43 18.35 25.17
CA ASP A 525 1.85 18.57 25.45
C ASP A 525 2.31 17.86 26.73
N LYS A 526 3.53 17.29 26.67
CA LYS A 526 4.15 16.49 27.74
C LYS A 526 4.25 17.23 29.08
N LYS A 527 4.24 18.57 29.11
CA LYS A 527 4.41 19.36 30.35
C LYS A 527 3.09 19.65 31.04
N ARG A 528 2.02 19.91 30.28
CA ARG A 528 0.71 20.26 30.84
C ARG A 528 -0.19 19.07 31.08
N HIS A 529 -0.13 18.07 30.20
CA HIS A 529 -1.12 16.99 30.14
C HIS A 529 -0.63 15.66 30.71
N PHE A 530 0.56 15.61 31.32
CA PHE A 530 1.11 14.39 31.92
C PHE A 530 1.02 13.16 30.99
N LEU A 531 1.49 13.32 29.76
CA LEU A 531 1.40 12.28 28.73
C LEU A 531 2.28 11.08 29.08
N GLU A 532 1.69 9.89 29.05
CA GLU A 532 2.36 8.61 29.26
C GLU A 532 1.96 7.64 28.15
N TRP A 533 2.94 6.94 27.56
CA TRP A 533 2.72 5.93 26.54
C TRP A 533 3.20 4.58 27.07
N ASP A 534 2.28 3.64 27.18
CA ASP A 534 2.57 2.25 27.47
C ASP A 534 2.77 1.50 26.15
N GLN A 535 4.02 1.09 25.87
CA GLN A 535 4.37 0.38 24.65
C GLN A 535 3.82 -1.05 24.63
N GLU A 536 3.66 -1.69 25.78
CA GLU A 536 3.29 -3.11 25.86
C GLU A 536 1.78 -3.29 25.69
N GLU A 537 1.01 -2.37 26.26
CA GLU A 537 -0.46 -2.35 26.17
C GLU A 537 -1.00 -1.43 25.07
N HIS A 538 -0.13 -0.67 24.41
CA HIS A 538 -0.47 0.36 23.41
C HIS A 538 -1.48 1.41 23.93
N VAL A 539 -1.23 1.95 25.12
CA VAL A 539 -2.12 2.91 25.79
C VAL A 539 -1.47 4.28 25.90
N LEU A 540 -2.12 5.31 25.35
CA LEU A 540 -1.81 6.72 25.62
C LEU A 540 -2.65 7.20 26.79
N SER A 541 -2.02 7.56 27.90
CA SER A 541 -2.68 8.22 29.04
C SER A 541 -2.38 9.72 29.05
N PHE A 542 -3.40 10.54 29.34
CA PHE A 542 -3.26 12.00 29.43
C PHE A 542 -4.23 12.60 30.45
N ARG A 543 -3.95 13.83 30.86
CA ARG A 543 -4.74 14.56 31.85
C ARG A 543 -5.16 15.91 31.32
N GLY A 544 -6.43 16.26 31.52
CA GLY A 544 -6.92 17.62 31.36
C GLY A 544 -7.22 18.29 32.69
N MET A 545 -7.30 19.62 32.68
CA MET A 545 -7.72 20.40 33.83
C MET A 545 -8.76 21.43 33.45
N LYS A 546 -9.87 21.46 34.19
CA LYS A 546 -10.94 22.47 34.06
C LYS A 546 -11.47 22.81 35.44
N ASP A 547 -11.58 24.11 35.74
CA ASP A 547 -12.12 24.62 37.00
C ASP A 547 -11.53 24.02 38.30
N GLY A 548 -10.24 23.64 38.25
CA GLY A 548 -9.53 23.03 39.37
C GLY A 548 -9.75 21.53 39.55
N GLN A 549 -10.58 20.91 38.70
CA GLN A 549 -10.72 19.46 38.58
C GLN A 549 -9.70 18.92 37.57
N THR A 550 -9.15 17.74 37.87
CA THR A 550 -8.27 17.00 36.96
C THR A 550 -9.04 15.81 36.39
N TYR A 551 -8.98 15.66 35.08
CA TYR A 551 -9.57 14.55 34.34
C TYR A 551 -8.46 13.61 33.87
N HIS A 552 -8.73 12.31 33.90
CA HIS A 552 -7.76 11.26 33.62
C HIS A 552 -8.30 10.41 32.47
N ASN A 553 -7.77 10.64 31.27
CA ASN A 553 -8.27 10.02 30.05
C ASN A 553 -7.20 9.08 29.49
N SER A 554 -7.63 8.08 28.73
CA SER A 554 -6.70 7.24 28.00
C SER A 554 -7.27 6.74 26.69
N ILE A 555 -6.40 6.50 25.72
CA ILE A 555 -6.74 5.88 24.45
C ILE A 555 -5.90 4.62 24.31
N LYS A 556 -6.56 3.47 24.21
CA LYS A 556 -5.96 2.19 23.85
C LYS A 556 -6.06 1.99 22.34
N PHE A 557 -4.97 1.55 21.73
CA PHE A 557 -4.94 1.20 20.31
C PHE A 557 -4.86 -0.31 20.10
N GLU A 558 -5.85 -0.88 19.44
CA GLU A 558 -5.87 -2.30 19.03
C GLU A 558 -5.61 -2.44 17.53
N GLY A 559 -4.89 -3.49 17.12
CA GLY A 559 -4.61 -3.75 15.69
C GLY A 559 -3.51 -2.89 15.05
N ILE A 560 -2.78 -2.08 15.83
CA ILE A 560 -1.66 -1.27 15.34
C ILE A 560 -0.31 -2.03 15.33
N LYS A 561 0.70 -1.47 14.67
CA LYS A 561 2.06 -2.05 14.65
C LYS A 561 2.72 -1.94 16.02
N SER A 562 3.50 -2.94 16.40
CA SER A 562 4.15 -3.02 17.72
C SER A 562 5.28 -2.00 17.94
N ASP A 563 5.76 -1.34 16.89
CA ASP A 563 6.86 -0.38 16.93
C ASP A 563 6.40 1.09 16.96
N VAL A 564 5.09 1.34 17.07
CA VAL A 564 4.53 2.70 17.21
C VAL A 564 5.06 3.37 18.47
N THR A 565 5.54 4.61 18.32
CA THR A 565 6.06 5.41 19.44
C THR A 565 5.11 6.56 19.81
N LEU A 566 5.28 7.12 21.02
CA LEU A 566 4.58 8.33 21.43
C LEU A 566 4.76 9.48 20.43
N ASP A 567 5.94 9.64 19.85
CA ASP A 567 6.19 10.72 18.88
C ASP A 567 5.42 10.48 17.56
N ASP A 568 5.10 9.24 17.20
CA ASP A 568 4.25 8.95 16.04
C ASP A 568 2.78 9.28 16.33
N ILE A 569 2.30 8.97 17.53
CA ILE A 569 0.94 9.35 17.99
C ILE A 569 0.79 10.87 18.04
N LEU A 570 1.81 11.59 18.53
CA LEU A 570 1.76 13.05 18.60
C LEU A 570 1.87 13.72 17.22
N LYS A 571 2.30 13.03 16.16
CA LYS A 571 2.33 13.58 14.78
C LYS A 571 0.95 13.60 14.13
N VAL A 572 0.09 12.64 14.48
CA VAL A 572 -1.28 12.53 13.93
C VAL A 572 -2.30 13.34 14.73
N GLN A 573 -1.86 14.01 15.79
CA GLN A 573 -2.73 14.90 16.56
C GLN A 573 -3.11 16.15 15.76
N GLU A 574 -4.35 16.58 15.91
CA GLU A 574 -4.88 17.86 15.45
C GLU A 574 -5.56 18.57 16.62
N VAL A 575 -5.55 19.90 16.60
CA VAL A 575 -6.16 20.72 17.65
C VAL A 575 -7.29 21.52 17.07
N LEU A 576 -8.46 21.44 17.70
CA LEU A 576 -9.59 22.31 17.40
C LEU A 576 -9.21 23.76 17.77
N GLY A 577 -9.18 24.62 16.76
CA GLY A 577 -8.72 26.01 16.84
C GLY A 577 -9.73 26.97 17.46
#